data_AF-A0A358A682-F1
#
_entry.id   AF-A0A358A682-F1
#
_cell.length_a   1.000
_cell.length_b   1.000
_cell.length_c   1.000
_cell.angle_alpha   90.00
_cell.angle_beta   90.00
_cell.angle_gamma   90.00
#
_symmetry.space_group_name_H-M   'P 1'
#
loop_
_entity.id
_entity.type
_entity.pdbx_description
1 polymer ?
#
loop_
_entity_poly.entity_id
_entity_poly.type
_entity_poly.pdbx_seq_one_letter_code
_entity_poly.pdbx_strand_id
1 'polypeptide(L)'
;MSDGNPPDDMFGGLPFMADLMKLLQGQTSGSNDTARQLAHTIANDGQSESNIDPADRIAFEQLIRVAELQVASLTELSTGSITVEVGNRSQWADRTITDYRPLFETLSDSMSQGLQLPDDLPTGDPMAAMMASLTQMMGPMMLGMTTGSMVGHLARRALGGFELPVPRAADAPILVLLRNVDEFGDAWSLDRDDLRLWVCLHEVAHQTVLNVPHIRKRLTDLLQRHAGAFESDPSRITDQLGGFDPMAGPEALADIQNSLSNPELVLGA
;
A
#
# COMPACT_ATOMS: atom_id res chain seq x y z
N MET A 1 8.20 -3.55 69.97
CA MET A 1 8.26 -4.52 68.86
C MET A 1 7.32 -3.97 67.80
N SER A 2 7.90 -3.45 66.72
CA SER A 2 7.21 -2.75 65.63
C SER A 2 6.98 -3.73 64.48
N ASP A 3 5.73 -4.06 64.21
CA ASP A 3 5.34 -4.80 63.00
C ASP A 3 5.20 -3.81 61.84
N GLY A 4 6.11 -3.90 60.87
CA GLY A 4 6.06 -3.19 59.60
C GLY A 4 5.36 -4.05 58.56
N ASN A 5 4.17 -3.64 58.14
CA ASN A 5 3.54 -4.12 56.91
C ASN A 5 4.21 -3.42 55.71
N PRO A 6 4.56 -4.11 54.60
CA PRO A 6 5.11 -3.44 53.43
C PRO A 6 4.05 -2.54 52.76
N PRO A 7 4.47 -1.47 52.05
CA PRO A 7 3.55 -0.60 51.34
C PRO A 7 2.87 -1.37 50.19
N ASP A 8 1.55 -1.23 50.11
CA ASP A 8 0.75 -1.69 48.97
C ASP A 8 1.41 -1.24 47.67
N ASP A 9 1.66 -2.23 46.81
CA ASP A 9 2.24 -2.07 45.49
C ASP A 9 1.22 -1.40 44.56
N MET A 10 1.05 -0.09 44.73
CA MET A 10 0.04 0.77 44.08
C MET A 10 0.20 0.86 42.55
N PHE A 11 1.27 0.28 41.99
CA PHE A 11 1.57 0.26 40.56
C PHE A 11 1.62 -1.16 39.96
N GLY A 12 1.35 -2.20 40.76
CA GLY A 12 1.37 -3.60 40.33
C GLY A 12 0.01 -4.10 39.86
N GLY A 13 -0.39 -3.78 38.62
CA GLY A 13 -1.45 -4.55 37.95
C GLY A 13 -2.54 -3.74 37.26
N LEU A 14 -2.19 -2.99 36.22
CA LEU A 14 -3.17 -2.52 35.25
C LEU A 14 -3.13 -3.42 34.01
N PRO A 15 -4.03 -4.41 33.85
CA PRO A 15 -4.17 -5.19 32.61
C PRO A 15 -4.39 -4.29 31.39
N PHE A 16 -4.93 -3.09 31.59
CA PHE A 16 -5.06 -2.03 30.60
C PHE A 16 -3.73 -1.63 29.95
N MET A 17 -2.62 -1.55 30.69
CA MET A 17 -1.32 -1.14 30.13
C MET A 17 -0.68 -2.27 29.31
N ALA A 18 -0.90 -3.53 29.71
CA ALA A 18 -0.47 -4.69 28.95
C ALA A 18 -1.29 -4.85 27.65
N ASP A 19 -2.60 -4.63 27.71
CA ASP A 19 -3.46 -4.63 26.52
C ASP A 19 -3.18 -3.43 25.60
N LEU A 20 -2.90 -2.25 26.15
CA LEU A 20 -2.48 -1.07 25.38
C LEU A 20 -1.13 -1.28 24.70
N MET A 21 -0.15 -1.87 25.40
CA MET A 21 1.16 -2.24 24.83
C MET A 21 1.02 -3.31 23.74
N LYS A 22 0.09 -4.25 23.90
CA LYS A 22 -0.20 -5.28 22.90
C LYS A 22 -0.92 -4.72 21.67
N LEU A 23 -1.80 -3.73 21.88
CA LEU A 23 -2.49 -2.99 20.83
C LEU A 23 -1.52 -2.06 20.06
N LEU A 24 -0.56 -1.44 20.75
CA LEU A 24 0.52 -0.63 20.15
C LEU A 24 1.55 -1.48 19.40
N GLN A 25 1.96 -2.64 19.95
CA GLN A 25 2.88 -3.56 19.27
C GLN A 25 2.23 -4.28 18.07
N GLY A 26 0.90 -4.41 18.05
CA GLY A 26 0.16 -4.86 16.86
C GLY A 26 -0.01 -3.79 15.78
N GLN A 27 0.13 -2.51 16.13
CA GLN A 27 -0.27 -1.40 15.26
C GLN A 27 0.79 -0.88 14.28
N THR A 28 2.09 -1.11 14.52
CA THR A 28 3.11 -0.87 13.48
C THR A 28 2.94 -1.82 12.29
N SER A 29 2.36 -3.00 12.53
CA SER A 29 1.87 -3.94 11.51
C SER A 29 0.48 -3.56 10.95
N GLY A 30 -0.29 -2.76 11.69
CA GLY A 30 -1.71 -2.49 11.45
C GLY A 30 -2.01 -1.57 10.27
N SER A 31 -1.11 -0.63 9.92
CA SER A 31 -1.31 0.25 8.75
C SER A 31 -1.39 -0.55 7.45
N ASN A 32 -0.48 -1.51 7.26
CA ASN A 32 -0.44 -2.33 6.06
C ASN A 32 -1.60 -3.34 5.99
N ASP A 33 -2.03 -3.88 7.12
CA ASP A 33 -3.21 -4.75 7.16
C ASP A 33 -4.50 -3.96 6.88
N THR A 34 -4.58 -2.71 7.35
CA THR A 34 -5.67 -1.78 7.01
C THR A 34 -5.65 -1.44 5.51
N ALA A 35 -4.48 -1.17 4.94
CA ALA A 35 -4.31 -0.91 3.51
C ALA A 35 -4.79 -2.09 2.66
N ARG A 36 -4.39 -3.33 3.01
CA ARG A 36 -4.85 -4.54 2.32
C ARG A 36 -6.35 -4.70 2.42
N GLN A 37 -6.91 -4.64 3.63
CA GLN A 37 -8.35 -4.83 3.82
C GLN A 37 -9.19 -3.83 3.01
N LEU A 38 -8.78 -2.55 3.01
CA LEU A 38 -9.45 -1.51 2.24
C LEU A 38 -9.27 -1.73 0.73
N ALA A 39 -8.07 -2.09 0.28
CA ALA A 39 -7.79 -2.38 -1.12
C ALA A 39 -8.64 -3.52 -1.65
N HIS A 40 -8.77 -4.63 -0.89
CA HIS A 40 -9.63 -5.75 -1.25
C HIS A 40 -11.09 -5.30 -1.40
N THR A 41 -11.61 -4.59 -0.40
CA THR A 41 -13.00 -4.12 -0.38
C THR A 41 -13.34 -3.27 -1.61
N ILE A 42 -12.44 -2.36 -1.98
CA ILE A 42 -12.62 -1.49 -3.16
C ILE A 42 -12.40 -2.26 -4.46
N ALA A 43 -11.42 -3.15 -4.50
CA ALA A 43 -11.06 -3.93 -5.70
C ALA A 43 -12.18 -4.87 -6.13
N ASN A 44 -12.81 -5.55 -5.18
CA ASN A 44 -13.85 -6.55 -5.43
C ASN A 44 -15.28 -6.03 -5.23
N ASP A 45 -15.47 -4.78 -4.81
CA ASP A 45 -16.79 -4.17 -4.54
C ASP A 45 -17.63 -4.99 -3.55
N GLY A 46 -16.94 -5.59 -2.56
CA GLY A 46 -17.51 -6.51 -1.58
C GLY A 46 -17.96 -7.87 -2.14
N GLN A 47 -17.64 -8.19 -3.40
CA GLN A 47 -18.03 -9.45 -4.03
C GLN A 47 -16.95 -10.52 -3.86
N SER A 48 -17.39 -11.78 -3.80
CA SER A 48 -16.47 -12.92 -3.85
C SER A 48 -15.91 -13.06 -5.27
N GLU A 49 -14.59 -13.21 -5.38
CA GLU A 49 -13.93 -13.52 -6.64
C GLU A 49 -13.76 -15.04 -6.79
N SER A 50 -14.07 -15.57 -7.98
CA SER A 50 -13.83 -16.98 -8.28
C SER A 50 -12.34 -17.24 -8.46
N ASN A 51 -11.92 -18.49 -8.20
CA ASN A 51 -10.58 -18.91 -8.59
C ASN A 51 -10.44 -18.91 -10.13
N ILE A 52 -9.23 -18.64 -10.61
CA ILE A 52 -8.90 -18.67 -12.03
C ILE A 52 -8.86 -20.11 -12.53
N ASP A 53 -9.48 -20.36 -13.69
CA ASP A 53 -9.51 -21.67 -14.35
C ASP A 53 -8.07 -22.13 -14.69
N PRO A 54 -7.69 -23.38 -14.40
CA PRO A 54 -6.40 -23.93 -14.82
C PRO A 54 -6.09 -23.78 -16.31
N ALA A 55 -7.10 -23.85 -17.19
CA ALA A 55 -6.92 -23.69 -18.63
C ALA A 55 -6.45 -22.27 -19.00
N ASP A 56 -6.99 -21.22 -18.36
CA ASP A 56 -6.53 -19.85 -18.58
C ASP A 56 -5.10 -19.65 -18.07
N ARG A 57 -4.73 -20.26 -16.93
CA ARG A 57 -3.34 -20.22 -16.42
C ARG A 57 -2.37 -20.81 -17.44
N ILE A 58 -2.68 -21.99 -17.98
CA ILE A 58 -1.87 -22.67 -19.00
C ILE A 58 -1.77 -21.83 -20.29
N ALA A 59 -2.87 -21.19 -20.71
CA ALA A 59 -2.85 -20.34 -21.90
C ALA A 59 -1.88 -19.15 -21.72
N PHE A 60 -1.91 -18.47 -20.58
CA PHE A 60 -0.97 -17.38 -20.28
C PHE A 60 0.48 -17.86 -20.16
N GLU A 61 0.74 -19.04 -19.59
CA GLU A 61 2.08 -19.62 -19.55
C GLU A 61 2.65 -19.88 -20.95
N GLN A 62 1.81 -20.26 -21.92
CA GLN A 62 2.23 -20.42 -23.31
C GLN A 62 2.49 -19.06 -23.98
N LEU A 63 1.58 -18.10 -23.80
CA LEU A 63 1.70 -16.76 -24.38
C LEU A 63 2.90 -15.99 -23.83
N ILE A 64 3.19 -16.10 -22.53
CA ILE A 64 4.33 -15.41 -21.91
C ILE A 64 5.65 -15.91 -22.49
N ARG A 65 5.75 -17.20 -22.82
CA ARG A 65 6.94 -17.77 -23.47
C ARG A 65 7.12 -17.24 -24.89
N VAL A 66 6.04 -17.05 -25.63
CA VAL A 66 6.09 -16.40 -26.96
C VAL A 66 6.54 -14.94 -26.80
N ALA A 67 5.95 -14.20 -25.86
CA ALA A 67 6.30 -12.81 -25.59
C ALA A 67 7.78 -12.65 -25.19
N GLU A 68 8.29 -13.52 -24.31
CA GLU A 68 9.69 -13.56 -23.91
C GLU A 68 10.63 -13.69 -25.12
N LEU A 69 10.38 -14.66 -26.00
CA LEU A 69 11.22 -14.88 -27.18
C LEU A 69 11.21 -13.67 -28.12
N GLN A 70 10.06 -13.04 -28.31
CA GLN A 70 9.92 -11.86 -29.18
C GLN A 70 10.63 -10.64 -28.59
N VAL A 71 10.42 -10.36 -27.30
CA VAL A 71 11.06 -9.23 -26.61
C VAL A 71 12.57 -9.42 -26.58
N ALA A 72 13.07 -10.60 -26.24
CA ALA A 72 14.51 -10.89 -26.27
C ALA A 72 15.09 -10.69 -27.66
N SER A 73 14.41 -11.16 -28.71
CA SER A 73 14.88 -11.03 -30.09
C SER A 73 14.91 -9.58 -30.58
N LEU A 74 13.95 -8.74 -30.17
CA LEU A 74 13.86 -7.35 -30.64
C LEU A 74 14.74 -6.39 -29.84
N THR A 75 14.90 -6.65 -28.54
CA THR A 75 15.66 -5.77 -27.64
C THR A 75 17.13 -6.18 -27.51
N GLU A 76 17.47 -7.41 -27.88
CA GLU A 76 18.77 -8.03 -27.62
C GLU A 76 19.16 -8.07 -26.12
N LEU A 77 18.17 -7.89 -25.23
CA LEU A 77 18.36 -7.94 -23.78
C LEU A 77 18.06 -9.34 -23.23
N SER A 78 18.69 -9.67 -22.11
CA SER A 78 18.35 -10.87 -21.33
C SER A 78 17.05 -10.65 -20.56
N THR A 79 16.06 -11.48 -20.81
CA THR A 79 14.75 -11.49 -20.14
C THR A 79 14.80 -12.11 -18.74
N GLY A 80 15.85 -12.89 -18.44
CA GLY A 80 15.95 -13.65 -17.18
C GLY A 80 14.94 -14.81 -17.13
N SER A 81 14.62 -15.28 -15.92
CA SER A 81 13.56 -16.27 -15.73
C SER A 81 12.23 -15.56 -15.59
N ILE A 82 11.34 -15.74 -16.56
CA ILE A 82 10.00 -15.16 -16.54
C ILE A 82 8.99 -16.22 -16.11
N THR A 83 8.16 -15.86 -15.13
CA THR A 83 6.98 -16.62 -14.70
C THR A 83 5.77 -15.70 -14.75
N VAL A 84 4.57 -16.28 -14.91
CA VAL A 84 3.32 -15.53 -14.94
C VAL A 84 2.41 -15.99 -13.81
N GLU A 85 1.81 -15.03 -13.11
CA GLU A 85 0.81 -15.23 -12.08
C GLU A 85 -0.50 -14.60 -12.58
N VAL A 86 -1.40 -15.46 -13.06
CA VAL A 86 -2.75 -15.05 -13.42
C VAL A 86 -3.61 -15.03 -12.17
N GLY A 87 -4.16 -13.86 -11.85
CA GLY A 87 -4.86 -13.62 -10.60
C GLY A 87 -6.12 -12.77 -10.73
N ASN A 88 -6.79 -12.61 -9.61
CA ASN A 88 -7.94 -11.74 -9.44
C ASN A 88 -7.54 -10.37 -8.88
N ARG A 89 -8.50 -9.44 -8.71
CA ARG A 89 -8.20 -8.06 -8.31
C ARG A 89 -7.62 -8.00 -6.89
N SER A 90 -8.13 -8.86 -6.00
CA SER A 90 -7.67 -8.96 -4.61
C SER A 90 -6.22 -9.46 -4.53
N GLN A 91 -5.88 -10.51 -5.29
CA GLN A 91 -4.51 -11.05 -5.40
C GLN A 91 -3.54 -10.01 -5.97
N TRP A 92 -3.95 -9.28 -7.00
CA TRP A 92 -3.13 -8.20 -7.56
C TRP A 92 -2.90 -7.06 -6.55
N ALA A 93 -3.93 -6.70 -5.78
CA ALA A 93 -3.82 -5.68 -4.74
C ALA A 93 -2.83 -6.09 -3.65
N ASP A 94 -2.93 -7.33 -3.15
CA ASP A 94 -1.99 -7.89 -2.16
C ASP A 94 -0.55 -7.87 -2.68
N ARG A 95 -0.38 -8.29 -3.93
CA ARG A 95 0.93 -8.35 -4.54
C ARG A 95 1.53 -6.97 -4.72
N THR A 96 0.73 -6.00 -5.16
CA THR A 96 1.15 -4.61 -5.35
C THR A 96 1.52 -3.93 -4.03
N ILE A 97 0.71 -4.12 -2.97
CA ILE A 97 1.04 -3.60 -1.62
C ILE A 97 2.34 -4.22 -1.11
N THR A 98 2.53 -5.52 -1.35
CA THR A 98 3.72 -6.24 -0.87
C THR A 98 4.98 -5.83 -1.63
N ASP A 99 4.93 -5.76 -2.96
CA ASP A 99 6.08 -5.44 -3.80
C ASP A 99 6.54 -3.97 -3.63
N TYR A 100 5.62 -3.04 -3.37
CA TYR A 100 5.93 -1.62 -3.19
C TYR A 100 6.08 -1.18 -1.74
N ARG A 101 6.03 -2.11 -0.78
CA ARG A 101 6.24 -1.86 0.65
C ARG A 101 7.45 -0.95 0.96
N PRO A 102 8.65 -1.17 0.40
CA PRO A 102 9.81 -0.33 0.73
C PRO A 102 9.61 1.15 0.36
N LEU A 103 8.87 1.42 -0.72
CA LEU A 103 8.54 2.79 -1.12
C LEU A 103 7.50 3.42 -0.19
N PHE A 104 6.48 2.66 0.21
CA PHE A 104 5.49 3.12 1.19
C PHE A 104 6.11 3.37 2.57
N GLU A 105 7.06 2.54 3.00
CA GLU A 105 7.82 2.74 4.24
C GLU A 105 8.65 4.03 4.17
N THR A 106 9.34 4.27 3.05
CA THR A 106 10.09 5.53 2.84
C THR A 106 9.18 6.76 2.89
N LEU A 107 7.98 6.69 2.29
CA LEU A 107 6.98 7.77 2.35
C LEU A 107 6.48 7.97 3.79
N SER A 108 6.17 6.89 4.50
CA SER A 108 5.71 6.92 5.90
C SER A 108 6.73 7.60 6.82
N ASP A 109 8.01 7.27 6.64
CA ASP A 109 9.10 7.86 7.43
C ASP A 109 9.24 9.35 7.15
N SER A 110 9.13 9.77 5.88
CA SER A 110 9.16 11.17 5.47
C SER A 110 8.02 11.98 6.08
N MET A 111 6.80 11.44 6.05
CA MET A 111 5.63 12.09 6.64
C MET A 111 5.73 12.21 8.16
N SER A 112 6.22 11.16 8.82
CA SER A 112 6.38 11.13 10.28
C SER A 112 7.41 12.13 10.78
N GLN A 113 8.43 12.46 9.97
CA GLN A 113 9.39 13.52 10.30
C GLN A 113 8.77 14.92 10.23
N GLY A 114 7.86 15.16 9.27
CA GLY A 114 7.15 16.45 9.17
C GLY A 114 6.17 16.67 10.33
N LEU A 115 5.54 15.61 10.84
CA LEU A 115 4.54 15.66 11.93
C LEU A 115 5.13 15.87 13.34
N GLN A 116 6.42 16.19 13.47
CA GLN A 116 7.03 16.50 14.76
C GLN A 116 6.38 17.73 15.38
N LEU A 117 5.88 17.59 16.62
CA LEU A 117 5.23 18.68 17.34
C LEU A 117 6.25 19.76 17.70
N PRO A 118 5.81 21.03 17.83
CA PRO A 118 6.67 22.10 18.31
C PRO A 118 7.31 21.75 19.65
N ASP A 119 8.60 22.05 19.81
CA ASP A 119 9.35 21.89 21.07
C ASP A 119 8.72 22.65 22.27
N ASP A 120 7.79 23.58 21.99
CA ASP A 120 7.11 24.43 22.97
C ASP A 120 5.89 23.78 23.67
N LEU A 121 5.63 22.48 23.45
CA LEU A 121 4.61 21.78 24.24
C LEU A 121 4.99 21.78 25.73
N PRO A 122 4.07 22.12 26.65
CA PRO A 122 4.37 22.15 28.08
C PRO A 122 4.82 20.76 28.56
N THR A 123 6.13 20.62 28.77
CA THR A 123 6.74 19.42 29.32
C THR A 123 6.15 19.14 30.70
N GLY A 124 5.35 18.09 30.81
CA GLY A 124 4.75 17.64 32.08
C GLY A 124 3.23 17.52 32.09
N ASP A 125 2.52 17.91 31.02
CA ASP A 125 1.09 17.63 30.90
C ASP A 125 0.86 16.22 30.30
N PRO A 126 0.25 15.27 31.04
CA PRO A 126 -0.10 13.96 30.51
C PRO A 126 -0.99 14.03 29.26
N MET A 127 -1.77 15.10 29.10
CA MET A 127 -2.64 15.32 27.94
C MET A 127 -1.86 15.69 26.69
N ALA A 128 -0.79 16.50 26.82
CA ALA A 128 0.10 16.84 25.72
C ALA A 128 0.87 15.60 25.21
N ALA A 129 1.33 14.74 26.12
CA ALA A 129 1.97 13.47 25.77
C ALA A 129 1.00 12.49 25.09
N MET A 130 -0.27 12.47 25.51
CA MET A 130 -1.31 11.68 24.86
C MET A 130 -1.62 12.20 23.45
N MET A 131 -1.76 13.51 23.27
CA MET A 131 -1.96 14.10 21.94
C MET A 131 -0.78 13.81 21.01
N ALA A 132 0.45 13.88 21.53
CA ALA A 132 1.65 13.58 20.76
C ALA A 132 1.71 12.14 20.26
N SER A 133 1.33 11.18 21.10
CA SER A 133 1.26 9.78 20.70
C SER A 133 0.15 9.51 19.69
N LEU A 134 -0.99 10.20 19.80
CA LEU A 134 -2.09 10.10 18.84
C LEU A 134 -1.72 10.67 17.46
N THR A 135 -1.06 11.83 17.39
CA THR A 135 -0.62 12.41 16.10
C THR A 135 0.41 11.53 15.40
N GLN A 136 1.33 10.92 16.17
CA GLN A 136 2.33 10.01 15.64
C GLN A 136 1.71 8.71 15.09
N MET A 137 0.59 8.27 15.67
CA MET A 137 -0.17 7.09 15.22
C MET A 137 -1.04 7.37 13.99
N MET A 138 -1.54 8.60 13.83
CA MET A 138 -2.42 8.97 12.71
C MET A 138 -1.71 8.91 11.36
N GLY A 139 -0.46 9.40 11.25
CA GLY A 139 0.27 9.46 9.97
C GLY A 139 0.32 8.13 9.22
N PRO A 140 0.88 7.06 9.82
CA PRO A 140 0.92 5.73 9.21
C PRO A 140 -0.46 5.17 8.89
N MET A 141 -1.48 5.43 9.71
CA MET A 141 -2.84 4.97 9.47
C MET A 141 -3.44 5.63 8.22
N MET A 142 -3.32 6.96 8.09
CA MET A 142 -3.82 7.70 6.93
C MET A 142 -3.14 7.24 5.65
N LEU A 143 -1.81 7.05 5.69
CA LEU A 143 -1.06 6.52 4.56
C LEU A 143 -1.53 5.10 4.19
N GLY A 144 -1.80 4.25 5.17
CA GLY A 144 -2.37 2.92 4.94
C GLY A 144 -3.72 3.00 4.23
N MET A 145 -4.61 3.88 4.68
CA MET A 145 -5.92 4.09 4.07
C MET A 145 -5.81 4.65 2.63
N THR A 146 -4.99 5.66 2.38
CA THR A 146 -4.83 6.22 1.03
C THR A 146 -4.19 5.20 0.10
N THR A 147 -3.16 4.48 0.56
CA THR A 147 -2.52 3.40 -0.20
C THR A 147 -3.52 2.31 -0.55
N GLY A 148 -4.30 1.84 0.43
CA GLY A 148 -5.33 0.84 0.22
C GLY A 148 -6.38 1.28 -0.80
N SER A 149 -6.87 2.51 -0.67
CA SER A 149 -7.83 3.09 -1.61
C SER A 149 -7.30 3.18 -3.04
N MET A 150 -6.10 3.75 -3.21
CA MET A 150 -5.46 3.89 -4.52
C MET A 150 -5.23 2.52 -5.18
N VAL A 151 -4.65 1.56 -4.45
CA VAL A 151 -4.39 0.21 -4.97
C VAL A 151 -5.70 -0.49 -5.33
N GLY A 152 -6.73 -0.39 -4.47
CA GLY A 152 -8.04 -0.97 -4.74
C GLY A 152 -8.68 -0.42 -6.02
N HIS A 153 -8.59 0.89 -6.25
CA HIS A 153 -9.08 1.51 -7.47
C HIS A 153 -8.24 1.14 -8.71
N LEU A 154 -6.92 1.03 -8.59
CA LEU A 154 -6.05 0.56 -9.67
C LEU A 154 -6.37 -0.89 -10.06
N ALA A 155 -6.61 -1.76 -9.08
CA ALA A 155 -6.93 -3.17 -9.30
C ALA A 155 -8.18 -3.38 -10.17
N ARG A 156 -9.12 -2.42 -10.18
CA ARG A 156 -10.33 -2.48 -11.02
C ARG A 156 -10.08 -2.26 -12.51
N ARG A 157 -8.94 -1.66 -12.87
CA ARG A 157 -8.60 -1.30 -14.25
C ARG A 157 -7.30 -1.91 -14.75
N ALA A 158 -6.45 -2.38 -13.83
CA ALA A 158 -5.16 -2.96 -14.16
C ALA A 158 -5.31 -4.19 -15.06
N LEU A 159 -4.57 -4.24 -16.16
CA LEU A 159 -4.48 -5.44 -17.01
C LEU A 159 -3.30 -6.32 -16.57
N GLY A 160 -2.22 -5.69 -16.10
CA GLY A 160 -0.99 -6.35 -15.69
C GLY A 160 -0.37 -5.81 -14.39
N GLY A 161 0.86 -6.20 -14.11
CA GLY A 161 1.65 -5.78 -12.96
C GLY A 161 2.32 -4.40 -13.10
N PHE A 162 2.52 -3.91 -14.32
CA PHE A 162 3.22 -2.65 -14.59
C PHE A 162 2.33 -1.46 -14.93
N GLU A 163 1.13 -1.35 -14.32
CA GLU A 163 0.32 -0.12 -14.42
C GLU A 163 1.01 1.11 -13.83
N LEU A 164 1.92 0.88 -12.90
CA LEU A 164 2.90 1.86 -12.48
C LEU A 164 4.26 1.40 -13.01
N PRO A 165 5.05 2.28 -13.67
CA PRO A 165 6.38 1.94 -14.17
C PRO A 165 7.41 1.90 -13.03
N VAL A 166 7.08 1.20 -11.94
CA VAL A 166 7.88 1.06 -10.73
C VAL A 166 8.49 -0.34 -10.71
N PRO A 167 9.83 -0.47 -10.60
CA PRO A 167 10.48 -1.77 -10.53
C PRO A 167 9.94 -2.61 -9.36
N ARG A 168 9.52 -3.83 -9.67
CA ARG A 168 9.22 -4.88 -8.68
C ARG A 168 10.51 -5.67 -8.37
N ALA A 169 10.41 -6.63 -7.45
CA ALA A 169 11.51 -7.58 -7.21
C ALA A 169 11.93 -8.24 -8.54
N ALA A 170 13.23 -8.47 -8.72
CA ALA A 170 13.77 -8.91 -10.02
C ALA A 170 13.18 -10.26 -10.49
N ASP A 171 12.84 -11.12 -9.52
CA ASP A 171 12.26 -12.45 -9.63
C ASP A 171 10.74 -12.46 -9.40
N ALA A 172 10.10 -11.29 -9.29
CA ALA A 172 8.64 -11.23 -9.22
C ALA A 172 8.03 -11.80 -10.52
N PRO A 173 6.96 -12.61 -10.42
CA PRO A 173 6.23 -13.05 -11.58
C PRO A 173 5.52 -11.86 -12.24
N ILE A 174 5.31 -11.97 -13.53
CA ILE A 174 4.42 -11.09 -14.28
C ILE A 174 3.00 -11.32 -13.78
N LEU A 175 2.31 -10.25 -13.41
CA LEU A 175 0.92 -10.34 -12.98
C LEU A 175 0.00 -10.10 -14.15
N VAL A 176 -1.08 -10.86 -14.25
CA VAL A 176 -2.17 -10.61 -15.20
C VAL A 176 -3.52 -10.72 -14.50
N LEU A 177 -4.38 -9.72 -14.66
CA LEU A 177 -5.74 -9.76 -14.14
C LEU A 177 -6.70 -10.25 -15.23
N LEU A 178 -6.91 -11.57 -15.28
CA LEU A 178 -7.71 -12.23 -16.32
C LEU A 178 -9.06 -11.55 -16.54
N ARG A 179 -9.80 -11.28 -15.44
CA ARG A 179 -11.12 -10.66 -15.52
C ARG A 179 -11.08 -9.30 -16.20
N ASN A 180 -10.09 -8.47 -15.89
CA ASN A 180 -9.99 -7.13 -16.47
C ASN A 180 -9.59 -7.20 -17.94
N VAL A 181 -8.71 -8.14 -18.30
CA VAL A 181 -8.32 -8.39 -19.70
C VAL A 181 -9.54 -8.83 -20.52
N ASP A 182 -10.30 -9.81 -20.02
CA ASP A 182 -11.50 -10.31 -20.71
C ASP A 182 -12.59 -9.21 -20.80
N GLU A 183 -12.89 -8.50 -19.69
CA GLU A 183 -13.87 -7.39 -19.69
C GLU A 183 -13.46 -6.26 -20.65
N PHE A 184 -12.17 -5.92 -20.72
CA PHE A 184 -11.64 -4.92 -21.66
C PHE A 184 -11.77 -5.41 -23.10
N GLY A 185 -11.41 -6.67 -23.38
CA GLY A 185 -11.52 -7.27 -24.70
C GLY A 185 -12.96 -7.26 -25.22
N ASP A 186 -13.91 -7.67 -24.38
CA ASP A 186 -15.33 -7.69 -24.73
C ASP A 186 -15.87 -6.27 -24.99
N ALA A 187 -15.54 -5.30 -24.13
CA ALA A 187 -16.01 -3.91 -24.26
C ALA A 187 -15.54 -3.23 -25.55
N TRP A 188 -14.35 -3.60 -26.03
CA TRP A 188 -13.75 -3.05 -27.25
C TRP A 188 -13.85 -3.99 -28.46
N SER A 189 -14.53 -5.13 -28.32
CA SER A 189 -14.68 -6.15 -29.38
C SER A 189 -13.32 -6.60 -29.96
N LEU A 190 -12.33 -6.78 -29.10
CA LEU A 190 -10.99 -7.23 -29.46
C LEU A 190 -10.94 -8.75 -29.48
N ASP A 191 -10.07 -9.31 -30.32
CA ASP A 191 -9.77 -10.74 -30.26
C ASP A 191 -9.08 -11.08 -28.92
N ARG A 192 -9.55 -12.16 -28.28
CA ARG A 192 -9.12 -12.56 -26.95
C ARG A 192 -7.65 -12.95 -26.92
N ASP A 193 -7.18 -13.72 -27.89
CA ASP A 193 -5.82 -14.24 -27.90
C ASP A 193 -4.82 -13.13 -28.25
N ASP A 194 -5.19 -12.24 -29.19
CA ASP A 194 -4.39 -11.07 -29.54
C ASP A 194 -4.22 -10.12 -28.35
N LEU A 195 -5.30 -9.82 -27.61
CA LEU A 195 -5.22 -8.96 -26.44
C LEU A 195 -4.38 -9.59 -25.33
N ARG A 196 -4.57 -10.89 -25.05
CA ARG A 196 -3.78 -11.61 -24.03
C ARG A 196 -2.30 -11.61 -24.40
N LEU A 197 -1.96 -11.84 -25.67
CA LEU A 197 -0.57 -11.76 -26.15
C LEU A 197 -0.02 -10.34 -26.03
N TRP A 198 -0.81 -9.32 -26.36
CA TRP A 198 -0.41 -7.93 -26.18
C TRP A 198 -0.08 -7.60 -24.72
N VAL A 199 -0.91 -8.03 -23.77
CA VAL A 199 -0.64 -7.87 -22.33
C VAL A 199 0.66 -8.59 -21.95
N CYS A 200 0.85 -9.83 -22.38
CA CYS A 200 2.10 -10.56 -22.14
C CYS A 200 3.33 -9.82 -22.68
N LEU A 201 3.28 -9.30 -23.92
CA LEU A 201 4.35 -8.52 -24.52
C LEU A 201 4.63 -7.23 -23.74
N HIS A 202 3.58 -6.51 -23.33
CA HIS A 202 3.69 -5.31 -22.52
C HIS A 202 4.43 -5.57 -21.20
N GLU A 203 4.01 -6.61 -20.48
CA GLU A 203 4.58 -6.94 -19.17
C GLU A 203 6.02 -7.44 -19.28
N VAL A 204 6.30 -8.33 -20.23
CA VAL A 204 7.66 -8.85 -20.48
C VAL A 204 8.60 -7.72 -20.87
N ALA A 205 8.15 -6.78 -21.71
CA ALA A 205 8.96 -5.64 -22.11
C ALA A 205 9.32 -4.75 -20.91
N HIS A 206 8.34 -4.42 -20.07
CA HIS A 206 8.56 -3.65 -18.85
C HIS A 206 9.51 -4.36 -17.90
N GLN A 207 9.26 -5.64 -17.59
CA GLN A 207 10.13 -6.41 -16.71
C GLN A 207 11.55 -6.46 -17.25
N THR A 208 11.74 -6.70 -18.55
CA THR A 208 13.06 -6.79 -19.18
C THR A 208 13.83 -5.47 -19.04
N VAL A 209 13.22 -4.35 -19.42
CA VAL A 209 13.86 -3.02 -19.36
C VAL A 209 14.11 -2.59 -17.92
N LEU A 210 13.12 -2.71 -17.05
CA LEU A 210 13.24 -2.37 -15.63
C LEU A 210 14.20 -3.30 -14.91
N ASN A 211 14.46 -4.50 -15.44
CA ASN A 211 15.43 -5.42 -14.89
C ASN A 211 16.89 -5.15 -15.30
N VAL A 212 17.14 -4.25 -16.24
CA VAL A 212 18.51 -3.85 -16.59
C VAL A 212 19.18 -3.18 -15.37
N PRO A 213 20.38 -3.61 -14.93
CA PRO A 213 20.94 -3.21 -13.63
C PRO A 213 21.07 -1.69 -13.41
N HIS A 214 21.54 -0.96 -14.43
CA HIS A 214 21.72 0.49 -14.32
C HIS A 214 20.39 1.26 -14.37
N ILE A 215 19.41 0.76 -15.14
CA ILE A 215 18.06 1.33 -15.22
C ILE A 215 17.38 1.16 -13.87
N ARG A 216 17.33 -0.08 -13.35
CA ARG A 216 16.72 -0.35 -12.04
C ARG A 216 17.33 0.51 -10.95
N LYS A 217 18.67 0.51 -10.83
CA LYS A 217 19.36 1.29 -9.80
C LYS A 217 18.98 2.77 -9.91
N ARG A 218 19.09 3.36 -11.11
CA ARG A 218 18.80 4.78 -11.30
C ARG A 218 17.35 5.13 -11.00
N LEU A 219 16.41 4.29 -11.41
CA LEU A 219 14.98 4.51 -11.19
C LEU A 219 14.62 4.33 -9.71
N THR A 220 15.12 3.30 -9.04
CA THR A 220 14.97 3.12 -7.59
C THR A 220 15.54 4.32 -6.82
N ASP A 221 16.75 4.80 -7.17
CA ASP A 221 17.34 5.98 -6.53
C ASP A 221 16.51 7.26 -6.75
N LEU A 222 15.86 7.40 -7.92
CA LEU A 222 14.97 8.53 -8.21
C LEU A 222 13.69 8.45 -7.39
N LEU A 223 13.06 7.27 -7.33
CA LEU A 223 11.84 7.02 -6.58
C LEU A 223 12.05 7.21 -5.08
N GLN A 224 13.14 6.68 -4.52
CA GLN A 224 13.47 6.84 -3.10
C GLN A 224 13.74 8.30 -2.73
N ARG A 225 14.48 9.05 -3.57
CA ARG A 225 14.69 10.49 -3.33
C ARG A 225 13.41 11.29 -3.44
N HIS A 226 12.51 10.92 -4.35
CA HIS A 226 11.21 11.59 -4.47
C HIS A 226 10.33 11.30 -3.25
N ALA A 227 10.23 10.03 -2.84
CA ALA A 227 9.51 9.61 -1.65
C ALA A 227 10.03 10.27 -0.36
N GLY A 228 11.35 10.34 -0.19
CA GLY A 228 11.98 10.96 0.98
C GLY A 228 12.03 12.48 0.96
N ALA A 229 11.68 13.12 -0.15
CA ALA A 229 11.53 14.58 -0.25
C ALA A 229 10.08 15.03 -0.01
N PHE A 230 9.20 14.11 0.39
CA PHE A 230 7.81 14.41 0.68
C PHE A 230 7.71 15.17 2.02
N GLU A 231 7.64 16.50 1.93
CA GLU A 231 7.41 17.36 3.09
C GLU A 231 5.92 17.36 3.43
N SER A 232 5.57 16.84 4.61
CA SER A 232 4.22 17.03 5.15
C SER A 232 4.13 18.43 5.72
N ASP A 233 3.18 19.24 5.24
CA ASP A 233 2.87 20.54 5.82
C ASP A 233 1.98 20.33 7.07
N PRO A 234 2.53 20.43 8.29
CA PRO A 234 1.78 20.13 9.51
C PRO A 234 0.68 21.16 9.76
N SER A 235 0.83 22.38 9.21
CA SER A 235 -0.13 23.46 9.34
C SER A 235 -1.42 23.16 8.59
N ARG A 236 -1.34 22.53 7.41
CA ARG A 236 -2.54 22.09 6.66
C ARG A 236 -3.30 20.97 7.38
N ILE A 237 -2.57 20.04 7.99
CA ILE A 237 -3.18 18.96 8.78
C ILE A 237 -3.86 19.53 10.03
N THR A 238 -3.23 20.48 10.72
CA THR A 238 -3.82 21.15 11.90
C THR A 238 -4.96 22.11 11.56
N ASP A 239 -4.92 22.81 10.42
CA ASP A 239 -6.05 23.63 9.96
C ASP A 239 -7.27 22.77 9.60
N GLN A 240 -7.05 21.57 9.06
CA GLN A 240 -8.11 20.61 8.76
C GLN A 240 -8.63 19.89 10.01
N LEU A 241 -7.74 19.54 10.95
CA LEU A 241 -8.10 18.96 12.25
C LEU A 241 -8.52 20.01 13.27
N GLY A 242 -8.37 21.31 13.00
CA GLY A 242 -8.73 22.39 13.93
C GLY A 242 -10.22 22.51 14.20
N GLY A 243 -11.05 21.86 13.38
CA GLY A 243 -12.48 21.65 13.63
C GLY A 243 -12.82 20.33 14.32
N PHE A 244 -11.84 19.47 14.61
CA PHE A 244 -12.04 18.18 15.24
C PHE A 244 -12.09 18.34 16.76
N ASP A 245 -13.27 18.10 17.33
CA ASP A 245 -13.43 17.88 18.77
C ASP A 245 -13.51 16.36 19.03
N PRO A 246 -12.43 15.72 19.52
CA PRO A 246 -12.44 14.29 19.87
C PRO A 246 -13.48 13.93 20.94
N MET A 247 -14.08 14.92 21.61
CA MET A 247 -15.12 14.75 22.62
C MET A 247 -16.55 14.85 22.04
N ALA A 248 -16.71 15.13 20.74
CA ALA A 248 -18.02 15.26 20.09
C ALA A 248 -18.75 13.92 19.85
N GLY A 249 -18.13 12.79 20.18
CA GLY A 249 -18.76 11.47 20.14
C GLY A 249 -18.58 10.71 18.81
N PRO A 250 -19.32 9.59 18.60
CA PRO A 250 -19.09 8.64 17.51
C PRO A 250 -19.24 9.23 16.09
N GLU A 251 -20.01 10.30 15.93
CA GLU A 251 -20.24 10.96 14.64
C GLU A 251 -18.97 11.65 14.11
N ALA A 252 -18.12 12.18 15.01
CA ALA A 252 -16.85 12.81 14.63
C ALA A 252 -15.85 11.80 14.01
N LEU A 253 -15.92 10.52 14.38
CA LEU A 253 -15.12 9.45 13.78
C LEU A 253 -15.57 9.11 12.35
N ALA A 254 -16.87 9.19 12.08
CA ALA A 254 -17.41 8.96 10.73
C ALA A 254 -17.04 10.09 9.76
N ASP A 255 -17.03 11.33 10.23
CA ASP A 255 -16.61 12.50 9.43
C ASP A 255 -15.11 12.50 9.12
N ILE A 256 -14.28 11.99 10.05
CA ILE A 256 -12.87 11.68 9.79
C ILE A 256 -12.77 10.63 8.68
N GLN A 257 -13.48 9.50 8.82
CA GLN A 257 -13.41 8.42 7.83
C GLN A 257 -13.76 8.91 6.41
N ASN A 258 -14.76 9.80 6.29
CA ASN A 258 -15.13 10.41 5.02
C ASN A 258 -14.07 11.40 4.50
N SER A 259 -13.53 12.27 5.35
CA SER A 259 -12.52 13.26 4.93
C SER A 259 -11.19 12.61 4.55
N LEU A 260 -10.78 11.56 5.26
CA LEU A 260 -9.55 10.79 4.98
C LEU A 260 -9.65 9.87 3.78
N SER A 261 -10.87 9.57 3.32
CA SER A 261 -11.09 8.80 2.09
C SER A 261 -10.77 9.61 0.81
N ASN A 262 -10.59 10.93 0.91
CA ASN A 262 -10.17 11.80 -0.19
C ASN A 262 -8.64 11.91 -0.27
N PRO A 263 -7.98 11.24 -1.23
CA PRO A 263 -6.53 11.17 -1.30
C PRO A 263 -5.87 12.53 -1.59
N GLU A 264 -6.56 13.45 -2.27
CA GLU A 264 -6.03 14.81 -2.53
C GLU A 264 -5.90 15.64 -1.25
N LEU A 265 -6.75 15.41 -0.24
CA LEU A 265 -6.71 16.14 1.01
C LEU A 265 -5.54 15.70 1.91
N VAL A 266 -5.15 14.43 1.82
CA VAL A 266 -4.08 13.82 2.63
C VAL A 266 -2.68 14.06 2.04
N LEU A 267 -2.57 14.17 0.71
CA LEU A 267 -1.28 14.24 0.01
C LEU A 267 -0.82 15.65 -0.36
N GLY A 268 -1.59 16.68 0.00
CA GLY A 268 -1.12 18.06 -0.07
C GLY A 268 -0.74 18.58 -1.46
N ALA A 269 -1.34 18.03 -2.53
CA ALA A 269 -1.29 18.66 -3.85
C ALA A 269 -2.03 20.01 -3.87
#